data_AF-A0A813UHV0-F1
#
_entry.id   AF-A0A813UHV0-F1
#
_cell.length_a   1.000
_cell.length_b   1.000
_cell.length_c   1.000
_cell.angle_alpha   90.00
_cell.angle_beta   90.00
_cell.angle_gamma   90.00
#
_symmetry.space_group_name_H-M   'P 1'
#
loop_
_entity.id
_entity.type
_entity.pdbx_description
1 polymer ?
#
loop_
_entity_poly.entity_id
_entity_poly.type
_entity_poly.pdbx_seq_one_letter_code
_entity_poly.pdbx_strand_id
1 'polypeptide(L)'
;MSKLQSDRSYKIDYHIVIETGEQGTDTPVSLKVHGEKGSADIPLKGKDDKTSFPSKSINEFTSSEKDVGKIYYITFALAVKSEDVVWHLKKVQLKKGSEEYNFDANVRLDRNDNKANLYPADAVNGRPGDDYVQSELRRLRENLRCESSKLHRPQHKPHEPFVFNDLRPYFDTSSVERAIYSHVNIPPGYYTRVTALRIVEPWEAYGMDYGVNYEYLRHRKTRSLSGKPPPPKPDNSTDRKQGSTHLPPYPRVDMRKPAEYSGPLTVNDIPKIRNLVRTRYTSQADSQREKDYQRTHNDLYRMQLDNVDAYHKSNRDNMLRVYHSYLENTPGSKKALRELCDQLSPKNGKSDVKSAA
;
A
#
# COMPACT_ATOMS: atom_id res chain seq x y z
N MET A 1 -38.86 22.15 11.91
CA MET A 1 -39.54 22.58 10.67
C MET A 1 -38.50 23.03 9.65
N SER A 2 -38.78 22.79 8.36
CA SER A 2 -38.03 23.11 7.14
C SER A 2 -36.78 22.29 6.76
N LYS A 3 -36.98 21.10 6.18
CA LYS A 3 -36.23 20.62 5.00
C LYS A 3 -37.22 19.95 4.03
N LEU A 4 -38.02 20.78 3.39
CA LEU A 4 -38.77 20.46 2.18
C LEU A 4 -38.32 21.48 1.14
N GLN A 5 -38.04 21.01 -0.09
CA GLN A 5 -37.42 21.71 -1.24
C GLN A 5 -35.88 21.77 -1.13
N SER A 6 -35.08 21.12 -1.98
CA SER A 6 -35.20 21.00 -3.44
C SER A 6 -34.42 19.76 -3.93
N ASP A 7 -35.11 18.68 -4.28
CA ASP A 7 -34.59 17.71 -5.25
C ASP A 7 -35.53 17.72 -6.46
N ARG A 8 -35.57 18.87 -7.15
CA ARG A 8 -36.04 18.89 -8.53
C ARG A 8 -34.93 18.23 -9.34
N SER A 9 -34.95 16.90 -9.44
CA SER A 9 -34.04 16.18 -10.32
C SER A 9 -34.44 16.52 -11.76
N TYR A 10 -33.78 17.51 -12.36
CA TYR A 10 -33.92 17.78 -13.78
C TYR A 10 -33.43 16.54 -14.52
N LYS A 11 -34.34 15.90 -15.26
CA LYS A 11 -34.00 14.81 -16.17
C LYS A 11 -33.47 15.42 -17.47
N ILE A 12 -32.43 14.80 -18.03
CA ILE A 12 -31.85 15.20 -19.30
C ILE A 12 -31.76 13.98 -20.21
N ASP A 13 -31.93 14.23 -21.50
CA ASP A 13 -31.88 13.19 -22.51
C ASP A 13 -30.41 12.91 -22.89
N TYR A 14 -30.03 11.65 -22.76
CA TYR A 14 -28.75 11.10 -23.18
C TYR A 14 -28.93 10.28 -24.45
N HIS A 15 -28.23 10.63 -25.51
CA HIS A 15 -28.16 9.89 -26.75
C HIS A 15 -26.76 9.26 -26.88
N ILE A 16 -26.69 7.94 -26.84
CA ILE A 16 -25.45 7.17 -26.80
C ILE A 16 -25.32 6.36 -28.07
N VAL A 17 -24.18 6.46 -28.73
CA VAL A 17 -23.80 5.66 -29.90
C VAL A 17 -22.56 4.85 -29.54
N ILE A 18 -22.63 3.53 -29.63
CA ILE A 18 -21.55 2.61 -29.28
C ILE A 18 -21.08 1.89 -30.54
N GLU A 19 -19.80 2.00 -30.86
CA GLU A 19 -19.15 1.26 -31.93
C GLU A 19 -18.41 0.04 -31.35
N THR A 20 -18.88 -1.15 -31.72
CA THR A 20 -18.25 -2.41 -31.33
C THR A 20 -17.22 -2.84 -32.36
N GLY A 21 -16.05 -3.28 -31.89
CA GLY A 21 -14.95 -3.75 -32.73
C GLY A 21 -15.14 -5.20 -33.20
N GLU A 22 -14.03 -5.92 -33.41
CA GLU A 22 -14.02 -7.26 -33.99
C GLU A 22 -14.78 -8.32 -33.17
N GLN A 23 -14.84 -8.17 -31.85
CA GLN A 23 -15.46 -9.14 -30.93
C GLN A 23 -16.72 -8.53 -30.31
N GLY A 24 -17.86 -9.15 -30.60
CA GLY A 24 -19.17 -8.80 -30.04
C GLY A 24 -19.49 -9.61 -28.78
N THR A 25 -20.57 -9.27 -28.10
CA THR A 25 -20.99 -9.92 -26.86
C THR A 25 -22.51 -9.87 -26.70
N ASP A 26 -23.10 -10.98 -26.22
CA ASP A 26 -24.53 -11.12 -25.89
C ASP A 26 -24.82 -10.98 -24.38
N THR A 27 -23.80 -10.64 -23.58
CA THR A 27 -23.97 -10.43 -22.14
C THR A 27 -24.46 -9.02 -21.84
N PRO A 28 -25.24 -8.84 -20.76
CA PRO A 28 -25.71 -7.51 -20.40
C PRO A 28 -24.56 -6.61 -19.97
N VAL A 29 -24.53 -5.42 -20.57
CA VAL A 29 -23.56 -4.37 -20.27
C VAL A 29 -24.26 -3.24 -19.52
N SER A 30 -23.63 -2.75 -18.45
CA SER A 30 -24.09 -1.60 -17.70
C SER A 30 -23.19 -0.38 -17.97
N LEU A 31 -23.82 0.78 -18.17
CA LEU A 31 -23.15 2.06 -18.38
C LEU A 31 -23.43 2.98 -17.19
N LYS A 32 -22.37 3.50 -16.58
CA LYS A 32 -22.45 4.53 -15.55
C LYS A 32 -21.75 5.80 -16.03
N VAL A 33 -22.44 6.92 -15.95
CA VAL A 33 -21.90 8.24 -16.31
C VAL A 33 -21.55 9.00 -15.04
N HIS A 34 -20.33 9.52 -14.98
CA HIS A 34 -19.81 10.29 -13.85
C HIS A 34 -19.60 11.75 -14.24
N GLY A 35 -20.12 12.67 -13.44
CA GLY A 35 -20.00 14.11 -13.65
C GLY A 35 -20.00 14.92 -12.35
N GLU A 36 -19.99 16.23 -12.48
CA GLU A 36 -19.89 17.20 -11.37
C GLU A 36 -20.93 17.00 -10.26
N LYS A 37 -22.19 16.72 -10.64
CA LYS A 37 -23.31 16.59 -9.70
C LYS A 37 -23.51 15.16 -9.17
N GLY A 38 -22.63 14.23 -9.53
CA GLY A 38 -22.67 12.85 -9.08
C GLY A 38 -22.60 11.84 -10.22
N SER A 39 -23.32 10.73 -10.09
CA SER A 39 -23.27 9.63 -11.05
C SER A 39 -24.67 9.14 -11.38
N ALA A 40 -24.88 8.78 -12.65
CA ALA A 40 -26.14 8.24 -13.15
C ALA A 40 -25.88 6.90 -13.83
N ASP A 41 -26.70 5.91 -13.50
CA ASP A 41 -26.72 4.61 -14.18
C ASP A 41 -27.65 4.74 -15.40
N ILE A 42 -27.10 4.57 -16.60
CA ILE A 42 -27.87 4.66 -17.83
C ILE A 42 -28.20 3.25 -18.32
N PRO A 43 -29.49 2.87 -18.38
CA PRO A 43 -29.89 1.58 -18.92
C PRO A 43 -29.64 1.53 -20.43
N LEU A 44 -28.79 0.60 -20.88
CA LEU A 44 -28.54 0.31 -22.30
C LEU A 44 -29.60 -0.66 -22.85
N LYS A 45 -30.87 -0.24 -22.85
CA LYS A 45 -31.96 -1.05 -23.42
C LYS A 45 -32.24 -0.61 -24.86
N GLY A 46 -32.04 -1.51 -25.80
CA GLY A 46 -32.44 -1.32 -27.19
C GLY A 46 -33.96 -1.45 -27.35
N LYS A 47 -34.46 -1.10 -28.54
CA LYS A 47 -35.89 -1.13 -28.91
C LYS A 47 -36.55 -2.52 -28.77
N ASP A 48 -35.74 -3.58 -28.74
CA ASP A 48 -36.17 -4.99 -28.66
C ASP A 48 -35.85 -5.65 -27.30
N ASP A 49 -35.50 -4.89 -26.25
CA ASP A 49 -35.03 -5.38 -24.94
C ASP A 49 -33.78 -6.31 -24.98
N LYS A 50 -33.19 -6.51 -26.15
CA LYS A 50 -31.95 -7.28 -26.34
C LYS A 50 -30.73 -6.41 -26.01
N THR A 51 -29.95 -6.83 -25.02
CA THR A 51 -28.65 -6.25 -24.64
C THR A 51 -27.51 -6.91 -25.40
N SER A 52 -27.70 -7.19 -26.69
CA SER A 52 -26.68 -7.85 -27.52
C SER A 52 -25.91 -6.81 -28.33
N PHE A 53 -24.58 -6.90 -28.30
CA PHE A 53 -23.64 -6.06 -29.01
C PHE A 53 -22.92 -6.90 -30.09
N PRO A 54 -23.46 -6.98 -31.32
CA PRO A 54 -22.84 -7.77 -32.38
C PRO A 54 -21.45 -7.23 -32.77
N SER A 55 -20.58 -8.09 -33.30
CA SER A 55 -19.27 -7.67 -33.79
C SER A 55 -19.41 -6.70 -34.97
N LYS A 56 -18.53 -5.69 -35.00
CA LYS A 56 -18.47 -4.66 -36.05
C LYS A 56 -19.79 -3.91 -36.27
N SER A 57 -20.57 -3.74 -35.21
CA SER A 57 -21.88 -3.07 -35.24
C SER A 57 -21.86 -1.73 -34.52
N ILE A 58 -22.82 -0.87 -34.87
CA ILE A 58 -23.10 0.40 -34.21
C ILE A 58 -24.46 0.28 -33.54
N ASN A 59 -24.49 0.48 -32.22
CA ASN A 59 -25.71 0.43 -31.42
C ASN A 59 -26.04 1.81 -30.85
N GLU A 60 -27.29 2.24 -31.02
CA GLU A 60 -27.79 3.54 -30.56
C GLU A 60 -28.79 3.36 -29.42
N PHE A 61 -28.67 4.19 -28.39
CA PHE A 61 -29.52 4.19 -27.20
C PHE A 61 -29.93 5.61 -26.84
N THR A 62 -31.18 5.78 -26.43
CA THR A 62 -31.68 7.05 -25.89
C THR A 62 -32.30 6.79 -24.52
N SER A 63 -31.89 7.54 -23.50
CA SER A 63 -32.45 7.43 -22.14
C SER A 63 -32.54 8.79 -21.46
N SER A 64 -33.59 8.99 -20.66
CA SER A 64 -33.83 10.24 -19.92
C SER A 64 -33.57 10.03 -18.42
N GLU A 65 -32.38 10.43 -17.97
CA GLU A 65 -31.90 10.19 -16.60
C GLU A 65 -31.53 11.49 -15.88
N LYS A 66 -31.10 11.40 -14.61
CA LYS A 66 -30.69 12.56 -13.81
C LYS A 66 -29.55 13.35 -14.48
N ASP A 67 -29.62 14.68 -14.46
CA ASP A 67 -28.51 15.54 -14.88
C ASP A 67 -27.29 15.38 -13.96
N VAL A 68 -26.19 14.88 -14.51
CA VAL A 68 -24.91 14.72 -13.81
C VAL A 68 -23.97 15.93 -13.89
N GLY A 69 -24.38 17.03 -14.54
CA GLY A 69 -23.50 18.17 -14.79
C GLY A 69 -22.45 17.86 -15.87
N LYS A 70 -21.30 18.56 -15.86
CA LYS A 70 -20.22 18.31 -16.83
C LYS A 70 -19.71 16.88 -16.69
N ILE A 71 -19.68 16.12 -17.78
CA ILE A 71 -19.27 14.71 -17.78
C ILE A 71 -17.75 14.62 -17.74
N TYR A 72 -17.23 13.80 -16.83
CA TYR A 72 -15.79 13.60 -16.67
C TYR A 72 -15.30 12.28 -17.26
N TYR A 73 -16.02 11.21 -16.99
CA TYR A 73 -15.72 9.89 -17.52
C TYR A 73 -16.97 9.01 -17.48
N ILE A 74 -16.94 7.94 -18.25
CA ILE A 74 -17.98 6.93 -18.27
C ILE A 74 -17.38 5.57 -17.95
N THR A 75 -18.14 4.71 -17.28
CA THR A 75 -17.72 3.37 -16.91
C THR A 75 -18.64 2.35 -17.60
N PHE A 76 -18.05 1.47 -18.38
CA PHE A 76 -18.70 0.26 -18.86
C PHE A 76 -18.35 -0.90 -17.93
N ALA A 77 -19.36 -1.67 -17.53
CA ALA A 77 -19.17 -2.88 -16.74
C ALA A 77 -19.96 -4.05 -17.33
N LEU A 78 -19.25 -5.15 -17.60
CA LEU A 78 -19.78 -6.37 -18.15
C LEU A 78 -20.29 -7.28 -17.02
N ALA A 79 -21.54 -7.74 -17.10
CA ALA A 79 -22.08 -8.73 -16.18
C ALA A 79 -21.66 -10.14 -16.65
N VAL A 80 -20.39 -10.48 -16.44
CA VAL A 80 -19.80 -11.75 -16.88
C VAL A 80 -20.44 -12.93 -16.15
N LYS A 81 -21.01 -13.88 -16.92
CA LYS A 81 -21.52 -15.16 -16.41
C LYS A 81 -20.69 -16.37 -16.86
N SER A 82 -19.95 -16.28 -17.96
CA SER A 82 -19.20 -17.38 -18.57
C SER A 82 -17.76 -16.98 -18.91
N GLU A 83 -16.89 -17.98 -19.08
CA GLU A 83 -15.42 -17.82 -19.18
C GLU A 83 -14.95 -17.32 -20.55
N ASP A 84 -15.77 -17.51 -21.61
CA ASP A 84 -15.40 -17.22 -23.01
C ASP A 84 -15.89 -15.85 -23.52
N VAL A 85 -16.39 -14.99 -22.64
CA VAL A 85 -16.98 -13.70 -23.06
C VAL A 85 -15.88 -12.65 -23.18
N VAL A 86 -15.69 -12.18 -24.40
CA VAL A 86 -14.76 -11.13 -24.78
C VAL A 86 -15.50 -10.07 -25.60
N TRP A 87 -15.45 -8.81 -25.19
CA TRP A 87 -16.07 -7.69 -25.90
C TRP A 87 -15.04 -6.64 -26.27
N HIS A 88 -14.98 -6.25 -27.53
CA HIS A 88 -14.10 -5.19 -27.99
C HIS A 88 -14.89 -3.88 -28.17
N LEU A 89 -14.71 -2.94 -27.25
CA LEU A 89 -15.30 -1.61 -27.31
C LEU A 89 -14.37 -0.65 -28.06
N LYS A 90 -14.79 -0.19 -29.24
CA LYS A 90 -13.94 0.63 -30.12
C LYS A 90 -14.08 2.12 -29.82
N LYS A 91 -15.31 2.64 -29.90
CA LYS A 91 -15.60 4.07 -29.73
C LYS A 91 -16.99 4.26 -29.11
N VAL A 92 -17.15 5.34 -28.34
CA VAL A 92 -18.45 5.74 -27.80
C VAL A 92 -18.65 7.22 -28.05
N GLN A 93 -19.85 7.60 -28.51
CA GLN A 93 -20.27 8.99 -28.63
C GLN A 93 -21.49 9.19 -27.74
N LEU A 94 -21.45 10.24 -26.93
CA LEU A 94 -22.51 10.57 -25.98
C LEU A 94 -22.94 12.01 -26.21
N LYS A 95 -24.20 12.23 -26.54
CA LYS A 95 -24.81 13.56 -26.59
C LYS A 95 -25.69 13.73 -25.37
N LYS A 96 -25.50 14.83 -24.66
CA LYS A 96 -26.29 15.23 -23.50
C LYS A 96 -26.92 16.59 -23.82
N GLY A 97 -28.20 16.60 -24.21
CA GLY A 97 -28.85 17.81 -24.71
C GLY A 97 -28.10 18.40 -25.91
N SER A 98 -27.41 19.53 -25.71
CA SER A 98 -26.58 20.20 -26.74
C SER A 98 -25.09 19.89 -26.67
N GLU A 99 -24.62 19.22 -25.62
CA GLU A 99 -23.20 18.89 -25.43
C GLU A 99 -22.88 17.53 -26.05
N GLU A 100 -21.78 17.43 -26.79
CA GLU A 100 -21.31 16.18 -27.40
C GLU A 100 -19.97 15.77 -26.78
N TYR A 101 -19.87 14.50 -26.39
CA TYR A 101 -18.68 13.89 -25.81
C TYR A 101 -18.27 12.69 -26.65
N ASN A 102 -17.05 12.71 -27.16
CA ASN A 102 -16.45 11.59 -27.89
C ASN A 102 -15.50 10.82 -26.97
N PHE A 103 -15.56 9.50 -26.96
CA PHE A 103 -14.71 8.64 -26.15
C PHE A 103 -14.02 7.62 -27.07
N ASP A 104 -12.71 7.75 -27.21
CA ASP A 104 -11.89 6.75 -27.92
C ASP A 104 -11.47 5.67 -26.93
N ALA A 105 -12.04 4.47 -27.06
CA ALA A 105 -11.85 3.39 -26.11
C ALA A 105 -10.76 2.43 -26.58
N ASN A 106 -11.01 1.74 -27.71
CA ASN A 106 -10.20 0.63 -28.22
C ASN A 106 -9.78 -0.36 -27.09
N VAL A 107 -10.73 -0.73 -26.22
CA VAL A 107 -10.52 -1.58 -25.03
C VAL A 107 -11.19 -2.93 -25.22
N ARG A 108 -10.50 -4.01 -24.86
CA ARG A 108 -11.07 -5.36 -24.76
C ARG A 108 -11.47 -5.63 -23.31
N LEU A 109 -12.71 -6.05 -23.12
CA LEU A 109 -13.32 -6.38 -21.85
C LEU A 109 -13.56 -7.88 -21.77
N ASP A 110 -12.94 -8.50 -20.77
CA ASP A 110 -12.93 -9.95 -20.56
C ASP A 110 -13.39 -10.28 -19.12
N ARG A 111 -13.39 -11.56 -18.73
CA ARG A 111 -13.71 -11.97 -17.36
C ARG A 111 -12.83 -11.32 -16.29
N ASN A 112 -11.53 -11.18 -16.56
CA ASN A 112 -10.59 -10.62 -15.61
C ASN A 112 -10.68 -9.09 -15.55
N ASP A 113 -10.89 -8.46 -16.71
CA ASP A 113 -11.02 -7.01 -16.87
C ASP A 113 -12.43 -6.66 -17.36
N ASN A 114 -13.41 -6.84 -16.48
CA ASN A 114 -14.83 -6.67 -16.81
C ASN A 114 -15.32 -5.21 -16.70
N LYS A 115 -14.43 -4.26 -16.42
CA LYS A 115 -14.76 -2.83 -16.25
C LYS A 115 -13.77 -1.95 -17.00
N ALA A 116 -14.30 -0.99 -17.76
CA ALA A 116 -13.50 0.03 -18.45
C ALA A 116 -14.00 1.43 -18.09
N ASN A 117 -13.08 2.29 -17.67
CA ASN A 117 -13.33 3.72 -17.49
C ASN A 117 -12.81 4.46 -18.72
N LEU A 118 -13.67 5.22 -19.39
CA LEU A 118 -13.37 5.99 -20.59
C LEU A 118 -13.50 7.48 -20.31
N TYR A 119 -12.57 8.26 -20.84
CA TYR A 119 -12.52 9.71 -20.68
C TYR A 119 -12.84 10.39 -22.03
N PRO A 120 -13.47 11.58 -22.03
CA PRO A 120 -13.72 12.33 -23.25
C PRO A 120 -12.41 12.61 -24.00
N ALA A 121 -12.42 12.56 -25.32
CA ALA A 121 -11.25 12.80 -26.19
C ALA A 121 -10.68 14.21 -26.01
N ASP A 122 -11.53 15.17 -25.65
CA ASP A 122 -11.13 16.55 -25.34
C ASP A 122 -10.39 16.66 -23.98
N ALA A 123 -10.38 15.59 -23.17
CA ALA A 123 -9.56 15.52 -21.98
C ALA A 123 -8.11 15.25 -22.39
N VAL A 124 -7.26 16.28 -22.26
CA VAL A 124 -5.82 16.24 -22.53
C VAL A 124 -5.20 14.97 -21.93
N ASN A 125 -4.84 14.02 -22.81
CA ASN A 125 -4.02 12.84 -22.55
C ASN A 125 -4.56 11.82 -21.53
N GLY A 126 -5.73 11.22 -21.77
CA GLY A 126 -6.09 9.88 -21.23
C GLY A 126 -6.07 9.72 -19.70
N ARG A 127 -5.98 10.82 -18.98
CA ARG A 127 -6.17 10.95 -17.54
C ARG A 127 -7.43 11.76 -17.31
N PRO A 128 -8.08 11.65 -16.15
CA PRO A 128 -9.10 12.63 -15.81
C PRO A 128 -8.48 14.02 -15.98
N GLY A 129 -9.07 14.86 -16.84
CA GLY A 129 -8.55 16.21 -17.08
C GLY A 129 -8.41 16.98 -15.77
N ASP A 130 -7.59 18.03 -15.76
CA ASP A 130 -7.40 18.89 -14.57
C ASP A 130 -8.74 19.28 -13.91
N ASP A 131 -9.79 19.45 -14.72
CA ASP A 131 -11.17 19.70 -14.30
C ASP A 131 -11.75 18.61 -13.38
N TYR A 132 -11.53 17.32 -13.67
CA TYR A 132 -12.01 16.22 -12.82
C TYR A 132 -11.29 16.24 -11.49
N VAL A 133 -9.96 16.36 -11.51
CA VAL A 133 -9.15 16.41 -10.28
C VAL A 133 -9.59 17.59 -9.42
N GLN A 134 -9.80 18.76 -10.02
CA GLN A 134 -10.33 19.93 -9.32
C GLN A 134 -11.73 19.69 -8.75
N SER A 135 -12.62 19.04 -9.49
CA SER A 135 -13.97 18.74 -9.02
C SER A 135 -13.98 17.75 -7.85
N GLU A 136 -13.16 16.70 -7.91
CA GLU A 136 -13.02 15.72 -6.83
C GLU A 136 -12.39 16.36 -5.59
N LEU A 137 -11.41 17.25 -5.76
CA LEU A 137 -10.86 18.02 -4.65
C LEU A 137 -11.92 18.94 -4.02
N ARG A 138 -12.75 19.62 -4.83
CA ARG A 138 -13.87 20.44 -4.31
C ARG A 138 -14.87 19.60 -3.52
N ARG A 139 -15.22 18.43 -4.04
CA ARG A 139 -16.11 17.45 -3.37
C ARG A 139 -15.51 16.94 -2.07
N LEU A 140 -14.21 16.60 -2.08
CA LEU A 140 -13.49 16.16 -0.89
C LEU A 140 -13.49 17.25 0.19
N ARG A 141 -13.23 18.51 -0.19
CA ARG A 141 -13.29 19.66 0.72
C ARG A 141 -14.68 19.78 1.38
N GLU A 142 -15.74 19.67 0.60
CA GLU A 142 -17.11 19.74 1.11
C GLU A 142 -17.44 18.58 2.05
N ASN A 143 -17.03 17.36 1.70
CA ASN A 143 -17.20 16.19 2.56
C ASN A 143 -16.46 16.36 3.90
N LEU A 144 -15.19 16.80 3.88
CA LEU A 144 -14.40 17.03 5.08
C LEU A 144 -15.03 18.10 5.99
N ARG A 145 -15.54 19.20 5.41
CA ARG A 145 -16.29 20.22 6.16
C ARG A 145 -17.56 19.65 6.79
N CYS A 146 -18.30 18.83 6.05
CA CYS A 146 -19.49 18.17 6.54
C CYS A 146 -19.16 17.24 7.72
N GLU A 147 -18.17 16.37 7.59
CA GLU A 147 -17.76 15.47 8.68
C GLU A 147 -17.23 16.24 9.90
N SER A 148 -16.43 17.29 9.68
CA SER A 148 -15.95 18.16 10.75
C SER A 148 -17.10 18.82 11.52
N SER A 149 -18.16 19.26 10.81
CA SER A 149 -19.34 19.86 11.45
C SER A 149 -20.13 18.91 12.35
N LYS A 150 -19.97 17.59 12.18
CA LYS A 150 -20.62 16.58 13.05
C LYS A 150 -19.89 16.40 14.37
N LEU A 151 -18.65 16.89 14.50
CA LEU A 151 -17.80 16.70 15.67
C LEU A 151 -18.08 17.75 16.76
N HIS A 152 -18.78 17.33 17.81
CA HIS A 152 -19.10 18.15 18.97
C HIS A 152 -18.35 17.66 20.20
N ARG A 153 -17.80 18.60 20.99
CA ARG A 153 -17.14 18.26 22.25
C ARG A 153 -18.21 17.82 23.26
N PRO A 154 -18.04 16.67 23.94
CA PRO A 154 -18.95 16.26 25.00
C PRO A 154 -18.90 17.24 26.17
N GLN A 155 -20.02 17.42 26.85
CA GLN A 155 -20.09 18.28 28.04
C GLN A 155 -19.27 17.68 29.18
N HIS A 156 -18.48 18.53 29.85
CA HIS A 156 -17.64 18.14 30.97
C HIS A 156 -18.50 18.00 32.24
N LYS A 157 -18.47 16.83 32.88
CA LYS A 157 -19.10 16.63 34.18
C LYS A 157 -18.18 17.11 35.31
N PRO A 158 -18.68 17.86 36.30
CA PRO A 158 -17.86 18.28 37.42
C PRO A 158 -17.35 17.06 38.22
N HIS A 159 -16.12 17.13 38.71
CA HIS A 159 -15.46 16.11 39.54
C HIS A 159 -15.22 14.73 38.89
N GLU A 160 -15.28 14.62 37.56
CA GLU A 160 -14.87 13.43 36.82
C GLU A 160 -13.62 13.70 35.95
N PRO A 161 -12.67 12.76 35.84
CA PRO A 161 -11.55 12.90 34.91
C PRO A 161 -12.05 12.91 33.47
N PHE A 162 -11.74 13.98 32.72
CA PHE A 162 -12.20 14.16 31.35
C PHE A 162 -11.09 13.92 30.34
N VAL A 163 -11.24 12.87 29.54
CA VAL A 163 -10.37 12.58 28.40
C VAL A 163 -11.22 12.62 27.14
N PHE A 164 -10.95 13.58 26.26
CA PHE A 164 -11.62 13.70 24.96
C PHE A 164 -10.57 13.77 23.86
N ASN A 165 -10.64 12.83 22.92
CA ASN A 165 -9.79 12.82 21.74
C ASN A 165 -10.49 13.57 20.61
N ASP A 166 -9.95 14.73 20.24
CA ASP A 166 -10.52 15.55 19.18
C ASP A 166 -10.06 15.05 17.81
N LEU A 167 -11.01 14.58 17.00
CA LEU A 167 -10.73 14.10 15.64
C LEU A 167 -10.68 15.23 14.60
N ARG A 168 -11.00 16.48 14.97
CA ARG A 168 -11.00 17.63 14.05
C ARG A 168 -9.72 17.81 13.23
N PRO A 169 -8.50 17.58 13.78
CA PRO A 169 -7.26 17.72 13.00
C PRO A 169 -7.18 16.78 11.78
N TYR A 170 -7.87 15.63 11.81
CA TYR A 170 -7.89 14.69 10.68
C TYR A 170 -8.81 15.15 9.54
N PHE A 171 -9.69 16.12 9.78
CA PHE A 171 -10.62 16.65 8.79
C PHE A 171 -10.22 18.05 8.28
N ASP A 172 -8.94 18.41 8.41
CA ASP A 172 -8.41 19.67 7.93
C ASP A 172 -8.50 19.78 6.39
N THR A 173 -9.04 20.90 5.91
CA THR A 173 -9.18 21.18 4.48
C THR A 173 -8.00 21.91 3.86
N SER A 174 -7.01 22.34 4.65
CA SER A 174 -5.87 23.17 4.19
C SER A 174 -5.12 22.57 3.00
N SER A 175 -4.86 21.26 3.04
CA SER A 175 -4.12 20.55 1.98
C SER A 175 -4.93 20.44 0.70
N VAL A 176 -6.24 20.21 0.81
CA VAL A 176 -7.16 20.13 -0.33
C VAL A 176 -7.36 21.51 -0.95
N GLU A 177 -7.54 22.55 -0.12
CA GLU A 177 -7.63 23.93 -0.58
C GLU A 177 -6.36 24.35 -1.31
N ARG A 178 -5.18 24.02 -0.75
CA ARG A 178 -3.91 24.25 -1.45
C ARG A 178 -3.87 23.56 -2.81
N ALA A 179 -4.34 22.32 -2.93
CA ALA A 179 -4.35 21.59 -4.20
C ALA A 179 -5.35 22.16 -5.23
N ILE A 180 -6.48 22.72 -4.78
CA ILE A 180 -7.46 23.40 -5.65
C ILE A 180 -6.90 24.73 -6.16
N TYR A 181 -6.26 25.50 -5.27
CA TYR A 181 -5.73 26.83 -5.57
C TYR A 181 -4.30 26.82 -6.13
N SER A 182 -3.63 25.67 -6.16
CA SER A 182 -2.32 25.51 -6.81
C SER A 182 -2.47 25.44 -8.33
N HIS A 183 -2.84 26.56 -8.94
CA HIS A 183 -2.68 26.84 -10.37
C HIS A 183 -1.38 27.61 -10.66
N VAL A 184 -0.57 27.81 -9.63
CA VAL A 184 0.76 28.42 -9.73
C VAL A 184 1.76 27.31 -9.47
N ASN A 185 2.72 27.13 -10.36
CA ASN A 185 3.89 26.25 -10.23
C ASN A 185 4.49 26.36 -8.81
N ILE A 186 4.03 25.54 -7.86
CA ILE A 186 4.67 25.40 -6.57
C ILE A 186 5.65 24.25 -6.75
N PRO A 187 6.97 24.51 -6.68
CA PRO A 187 7.96 23.46 -6.81
C PRO A 187 7.69 22.38 -5.76
N PRO A 188 7.84 21.08 -6.09
CA PRO A 188 7.71 20.02 -5.11
C PRO A 188 8.63 20.33 -3.91
N GLY A 189 8.02 20.34 -2.72
CA GLY A 189 8.72 20.64 -1.47
C GLY A 189 9.91 19.71 -1.24
N TYR A 190 10.86 20.14 -0.41
CA TYR A 190 12.11 19.42 -0.14
C TYR A 190 11.92 17.94 0.28
N TYR A 191 10.79 17.62 0.90
CA TYR A 191 10.49 16.30 1.47
C TYR A 191 10.22 15.22 0.42
N THR A 192 9.81 15.58 -0.82
CA THR A 192 9.55 14.61 -1.90
C THR A 192 10.73 14.44 -2.85
N ARG A 193 11.89 15.04 -2.54
CA ARG A 193 13.07 15.02 -3.43
C ARG A 193 13.93 13.79 -3.20
N VAL A 194 14.54 13.30 -4.28
CA VAL A 194 15.58 12.25 -4.19
C VAL A 194 16.81 12.74 -3.42
N THR A 195 17.05 14.05 -3.39
CA THR A 195 18.10 14.68 -2.56
C THR A 195 17.91 14.43 -1.05
N ALA A 196 16.69 14.10 -0.60
CA ALA A 196 16.45 13.73 0.79
C ALA A 196 17.03 12.34 1.15
N LEU A 197 17.32 11.51 0.14
CA LEU A 197 17.84 10.14 0.31
C LEU A 197 19.35 10.03 0.02
N ARG A 198 19.92 10.97 -0.74
CA ARG A 198 21.35 10.99 -1.07
C ARG A 198 21.82 12.40 -1.40
N ILE A 199 23.12 12.65 -1.22
CA ILE A 199 23.80 13.81 -1.80
C ILE A 199 23.66 13.72 -3.34
N VAL A 200 23.25 14.83 -3.94
CA VAL A 200 22.99 15.00 -5.38
C VAL A 200 23.77 16.21 -5.86
N GLU A 201 24.22 16.20 -7.11
CA GLU A 201 25.01 17.28 -7.70
C GLU A 201 24.20 18.60 -7.77
N PRO A 202 24.81 19.78 -7.56
CA PRO A 202 24.10 21.06 -7.52
C PRO A 202 23.28 21.39 -8.78
N TRP A 203 23.78 20.99 -9.95
CA TRP A 203 23.09 21.21 -11.23
C TRP A 203 21.91 20.26 -11.44
N GLU A 204 21.97 19.03 -10.90
CA GLU A 204 20.82 18.12 -10.86
C GLU A 204 19.76 18.62 -9.88
N ALA A 205 20.18 19.19 -8.74
CA ALA A 205 19.27 19.82 -7.79
C ALA A 205 18.56 21.04 -8.42
N TYR A 206 19.32 21.91 -9.12
CA TYR A 206 18.78 23.05 -9.87
C TYR A 206 17.83 22.59 -11.00
N GLY A 207 18.18 21.52 -11.73
CA GLY A 207 17.30 20.93 -12.73
C GLY A 207 15.99 20.38 -12.16
N MET A 208 15.99 19.87 -10.92
CA MET A 208 14.76 19.45 -10.23
C MET A 208 13.90 20.63 -9.75
N ASP A 209 14.49 21.82 -9.55
CA ASP A 209 13.79 23.02 -9.11
C ASP A 209 13.11 23.78 -10.26
N TYR A 210 13.73 23.76 -11.44
CA TYR A 210 13.32 24.62 -12.57
C TYR A 210 13.00 23.84 -13.86
N GLY A 211 13.27 22.53 -13.91
CA GLY A 211 12.97 21.68 -15.06
C GLY A 211 11.52 21.23 -15.07
N VAL A 212 10.76 21.65 -16.08
CA VAL A 212 9.46 21.03 -16.41
C VAL A 212 9.75 19.65 -17.00
N ASN A 213 9.91 18.62 -16.17
CA ASN A 213 10.03 17.28 -16.71
C ASN A 213 9.45 16.17 -15.83
N TYR A 214 8.23 15.78 -16.20
CA TYR A 214 7.49 14.57 -15.80
C TYR A 214 8.22 13.26 -16.21
N GLU A 215 9.35 13.37 -16.90
CA GLU A 215 10.07 12.27 -17.53
C GLU A 215 11.06 11.56 -16.59
N TYR A 216 11.50 12.22 -15.51
CA TYR A 216 12.46 11.64 -14.56
C TYR A 216 11.92 10.48 -13.72
N LEU A 217 10.60 10.30 -13.64
CA LEU A 217 9.99 9.12 -12.99
C LEU A 217 9.80 7.93 -13.95
N ARG A 218 9.92 8.12 -15.28
CA ARG A 218 9.73 7.05 -16.28
C ARG A 218 10.97 6.21 -16.57
N HIS A 219 12.16 6.63 -16.12
CA HIS A 219 13.38 5.84 -16.28
C HIS A 219 13.76 5.04 -15.04
N ARG A 220 12.78 4.33 -14.46
CA ARG A 220 13.05 3.04 -13.80
C ARG A 220 12.58 1.91 -14.70
N LYS A 221 13.29 1.69 -15.82
CA LYS A 221 13.52 0.29 -16.20
C LYS A 221 14.23 -0.32 -15.00
N THR A 222 13.58 -1.27 -14.33
CA THR A 222 14.26 -2.17 -13.41
C THR A 222 15.51 -2.66 -14.12
N ARG A 223 16.69 -2.14 -13.77
CA ARG A 223 17.95 -2.74 -14.20
C ARG A 223 17.90 -4.16 -13.68
N SER A 224 17.63 -5.10 -14.59
CA SER A 224 17.77 -6.52 -14.32
C SER A 224 19.14 -6.73 -13.70
N LEU A 225 19.18 -7.50 -12.62
CA LEU A 225 20.38 -7.93 -11.92
C LEU A 225 21.24 -8.89 -12.78
N SER A 226 21.30 -8.72 -14.09
CA SER A 226 21.95 -9.64 -15.02
C SER A 226 23.39 -9.25 -15.37
N GLY A 227 24.03 -8.37 -14.60
CA GLY A 227 25.36 -7.85 -14.94
C GLY A 227 26.24 -7.46 -13.76
N LYS A 228 25.97 -7.96 -12.54
CA LYS A 228 26.95 -7.84 -11.46
C LYS A 228 27.94 -9.02 -11.57
N PRO A 229 29.27 -8.78 -11.54
CA PRO A 229 30.22 -9.87 -11.42
C PRO A 229 29.91 -10.66 -10.14
N PRO A 230 30.04 -11.99 -10.15
CA PRO A 230 29.78 -12.80 -8.96
C PRO A 230 30.72 -12.34 -7.84
N PRO A 231 30.25 -12.31 -6.57
CA PRO A 231 31.09 -11.94 -5.45
C PRO A 231 32.30 -12.89 -5.39
N PRO A 232 33.48 -12.40 -4.99
CA PRO A 232 34.69 -13.23 -4.87
C PRO A 232 34.41 -14.43 -3.96
N LYS A 233 34.92 -15.60 -4.36
CA LYS A 233 34.73 -16.85 -3.59
C LYS A 233 35.42 -16.67 -2.22
N PRO A 234 34.75 -17.02 -1.10
CA PRO A 234 35.31 -16.86 0.24
C PRO A 234 36.46 -17.86 0.47
N ASP A 235 37.53 -17.40 1.13
CA ASP A 235 38.69 -18.19 1.54
C ASP A 235 38.28 -19.39 2.41
N ASN A 236 38.90 -20.54 2.16
CA ASN A 236 38.60 -21.82 2.81
C ASN A 236 38.96 -21.88 4.31
N SER A 237 39.52 -20.82 4.90
CA SER A 237 39.85 -20.72 6.33
C SER A 237 38.72 -20.16 7.19
N THR A 238 37.69 -19.58 6.57
CA THR A 238 36.54 -19.03 7.31
C THR A 238 35.36 -19.98 7.20
N ASP A 239 34.87 -20.42 8.35
CA ASP A 239 33.71 -21.29 8.46
C ASP A 239 32.51 -20.57 7.82
N ARG A 240 32.12 -20.99 6.61
CA ARG A 240 31.23 -20.24 5.69
C ARG A 240 29.88 -19.85 6.29
N LYS A 241 29.48 -20.48 7.39
CA LYS A 241 28.25 -20.20 8.15
C LYS A 241 28.35 -18.96 9.05
N GLN A 242 29.55 -18.41 9.23
CA GLN A 242 29.77 -17.31 10.15
C GLN A 242 29.61 -15.96 9.43
N GLY A 243 30.07 -15.78 8.20
CA GLY A 243 29.93 -14.49 7.48
C GLY A 243 31.02 -13.48 7.84
N SER A 244 31.18 -12.44 7.01
CA SER A 244 32.38 -11.59 6.97
C SER A 244 32.57 -10.58 8.11
N THR A 245 31.59 -10.42 9.01
CA THR A 245 31.58 -9.37 10.06
C THR A 245 31.58 -9.98 11.47
N HIS A 246 32.06 -9.25 12.47
CA HIS A 246 32.07 -9.66 13.88
C HIS A 246 30.65 -9.78 14.49
N LEU A 247 29.64 -9.28 13.78
CA LEU A 247 28.23 -9.31 14.20
C LEU A 247 27.54 -10.61 13.77
N PRO A 248 26.63 -11.15 14.60
CA PRO A 248 25.87 -12.33 14.24
C PRO A 248 24.89 -12.02 13.09
N PRO A 249 24.62 -12.99 12.20
CA PRO A 249 23.62 -12.81 11.16
C PRO A 249 22.22 -12.69 11.79
N TYR A 250 21.37 -11.82 11.23
CA TYR A 250 19.98 -11.72 11.68
C TYR A 250 19.25 -13.07 11.50
N PRO A 251 18.49 -13.55 12.51
CA PRO A 251 17.69 -14.76 12.37
C PRO A 251 16.73 -14.63 11.19
N ARG A 252 16.78 -15.57 10.26
CA ARG A 252 15.79 -15.68 9.18
C ARG A 252 14.87 -16.86 9.48
N VAL A 253 13.56 -16.60 9.47
CA VAL A 253 12.55 -17.64 9.63
C VAL A 253 12.17 -18.13 8.25
N ASP A 254 12.78 -19.23 7.82
CA ASP A 254 12.46 -19.84 6.53
C ASP A 254 11.17 -20.67 6.65
N MET A 255 10.12 -20.18 5.99
CA MET A 255 8.85 -20.89 5.91
C MET A 255 8.53 -21.28 4.48
N ARG A 256 8.38 -22.59 4.27
CA ARG A 256 7.80 -23.10 3.04
C ARG A 256 6.29 -22.89 3.09
N LYS A 257 5.74 -22.42 1.97
CA LYS A 257 4.30 -22.31 1.78
C LYS A 257 3.65 -23.70 1.98
N PRO A 258 2.61 -23.84 2.82
CA PRO A 258 1.96 -25.13 3.04
C PRO A 258 1.25 -25.60 1.76
N ALA A 259 1.24 -26.91 1.52
CA ALA A 259 0.67 -27.51 0.31
C ALA A 259 -0.83 -27.20 0.13
N GLU A 260 -1.53 -26.95 1.22
CA GLU A 260 -2.96 -26.62 1.26
C GLU A 260 -3.30 -25.26 0.62
N TYR A 261 -2.32 -24.38 0.42
CA TYR A 261 -2.55 -23.04 -0.15
C TYR A 261 -2.22 -23.05 -1.64
N SER A 262 -3.24 -23.04 -2.49
CA SER A 262 -3.09 -22.75 -3.93
C SER A 262 -3.25 -21.24 -4.18
N GLY A 263 -2.36 -20.62 -4.95
CA GLY A 263 -2.44 -19.18 -5.30
C GLY A 263 -1.66 -18.20 -4.39
N PRO A 264 -1.75 -16.89 -4.62
CA PRO A 264 -1.07 -15.88 -3.81
C PRO A 264 -1.62 -15.83 -2.39
N LEU A 265 -0.76 -15.61 -1.39
CA LEU A 265 -1.18 -15.48 0.01
C LEU A 265 -1.98 -14.20 0.20
N THR A 266 -3.19 -14.33 0.72
CA THR A 266 -4.08 -13.19 1.02
C THR A 266 -4.06 -12.86 2.51
N VAL A 267 -4.58 -11.68 2.87
CA VAL A 267 -4.66 -11.23 4.28
C VAL A 267 -5.48 -12.21 5.14
N ASN A 268 -6.45 -12.89 4.54
CA ASN A 268 -7.31 -13.88 5.21
C ASN A 268 -6.54 -15.15 5.64
N ASP A 269 -5.39 -15.43 5.03
CA ASP A 269 -4.58 -16.62 5.33
C ASP A 269 -3.66 -16.42 6.55
N ILE A 270 -3.45 -15.17 6.98
CA ILE A 270 -2.54 -14.80 8.06
C ILE A 270 -2.83 -15.53 9.38
N PRO A 271 -4.09 -15.65 9.86
CA PRO A 271 -4.38 -16.36 11.10
C PRO A 271 -3.97 -17.83 11.04
N LYS A 272 -4.18 -18.49 9.90
CA LYS A 272 -3.82 -19.89 9.70
C LYS A 272 -2.30 -20.07 9.62
N ILE A 273 -1.60 -19.15 8.94
CA ILE A 273 -0.13 -19.14 8.91
C ILE A 273 0.42 -18.96 10.32
N ARG A 274 -0.13 -18.04 11.13
CA ARG A 274 0.28 -17.83 12.52
C ARG A 274 0.09 -19.10 13.37
N ASN A 275 -1.02 -19.81 13.18
CA ASN A 275 -1.26 -21.07 13.88
C ASN A 275 -0.25 -22.15 13.46
N LEU A 276 0.03 -22.29 12.16
CA LEU A 276 1.03 -23.24 11.65
C LEU A 276 2.44 -22.93 12.18
N VAL A 277 2.83 -21.65 12.19
CA VAL A 277 4.06 -21.16 12.79
C VAL A 277 4.12 -21.61 14.25
N ARG A 278 3.08 -21.29 15.02
CA ARG A 278 3.00 -21.60 16.45
C ARG A 278 3.13 -23.10 16.69
N THR A 279 2.39 -23.94 15.96
CA THR A 279 2.43 -25.40 16.08
C THR A 279 3.82 -25.96 15.80
N ARG A 280 4.51 -25.46 14.77
CA ARG A 280 5.88 -25.87 14.46
C ARG A 280 6.86 -25.48 15.57
N TYR A 281 6.76 -24.25 16.09
CA TYR A 281 7.59 -23.82 17.21
C TYR A 281 7.33 -24.61 18.48
N THR A 282 6.09 -25.05 18.72
CA THR A 282 5.76 -25.90 19.87
C THR A 282 6.22 -27.35 19.69
N SER A 283 6.09 -27.93 18.48
CA SER A 283 6.46 -29.34 18.24
C SER A 283 7.97 -29.55 18.19
N GLN A 284 8.73 -28.56 17.72
CA GLN A 284 10.20 -28.59 17.68
C GLN A 284 10.84 -27.76 18.79
N ALA A 285 10.10 -27.49 19.87
CA ALA A 285 10.52 -26.55 20.91
C ALA A 285 11.89 -26.90 21.50
N ASP A 286 12.15 -28.17 21.81
CA ASP A 286 13.41 -28.58 22.46
C ASP A 286 14.60 -28.55 21.49
N SER A 287 14.41 -29.00 20.25
CA SER A 287 15.45 -28.87 19.21
C SER A 287 15.78 -27.41 18.91
N GLN A 288 14.77 -26.54 18.91
CA GLN A 288 14.98 -25.11 18.68
C GLN A 288 15.66 -24.43 19.87
N ARG A 289 15.30 -24.81 21.10
CA ARG A 289 15.99 -24.36 22.33
C ARG A 289 17.48 -24.70 22.28
N GLU A 290 17.82 -25.92 21.88
CA GLU A 290 19.22 -26.34 21.76
C GLU A 290 19.95 -25.57 20.64
N LYS A 291 19.31 -25.37 19.48
CA LYS A 291 19.89 -24.55 18.40
C LYS A 291 20.13 -23.10 18.83
N ASP A 292 19.17 -22.49 19.51
CA ASP A 292 19.29 -21.13 20.01
C ASP A 292 20.38 -21.03 21.09
N TYR A 293 20.48 -22.03 21.97
CA TYR A 293 21.56 -22.15 22.95
C TYR A 293 22.94 -22.15 22.27
N GLN A 294 23.16 -23.08 21.33
CA GLN A 294 24.43 -23.21 20.62
C GLN A 294 24.77 -21.95 19.82
N ARG A 295 23.76 -21.33 19.22
CA ARG A 295 23.92 -20.07 18.50
C ARG A 295 24.37 -18.95 19.41
N THR A 296 23.66 -18.69 20.52
CA THR A 296 24.00 -17.61 21.44
C THR A 296 25.36 -17.82 22.09
N HIS A 297 25.69 -19.06 22.42
CA HIS A 297 27.03 -19.44 22.90
C HIS A 297 28.10 -19.02 21.88
N ASN A 298 27.97 -19.45 20.62
CA ASN A 298 28.92 -19.13 19.57
C ASN A 298 28.98 -17.63 19.25
N ASP A 299 27.84 -16.95 19.23
CA ASP A 299 27.74 -15.51 18.98
C ASP A 299 28.47 -14.70 20.07
N LEU A 300 28.43 -15.15 21.33
CA LEU A 300 29.10 -14.48 22.45
C LEU A 300 30.63 -14.54 22.30
N TYR A 301 31.21 -15.72 22.05
CA TYR A 301 32.65 -15.88 21.81
C TYR A 301 33.10 -15.18 20.53
N ARG A 302 32.28 -15.26 19.48
CA ARG A 302 32.55 -14.57 18.23
C ARG A 302 32.60 -13.06 18.42
N MET A 303 31.75 -12.52 19.28
CA MET A 303 31.74 -11.11 19.64
C MET A 303 32.76 -10.74 20.74
N GLN A 304 33.59 -11.68 21.19
CA GLN A 304 34.58 -11.50 22.25
C GLN A 304 33.97 -10.90 23.54
N LEU A 305 32.70 -11.21 23.81
CA LEU A 305 31.97 -10.72 24.98
C LEU A 305 32.26 -11.53 26.26
N ASP A 306 33.04 -12.60 26.12
CA ASP A 306 33.58 -13.43 27.18
C ASP A 306 34.63 -12.68 28.01
N ASN A 307 35.34 -11.71 27.44
CA ASN A 307 36.33 -10.91 28.15
C ASN A 307 35.71 -9.82 29.04
N VAL A 308 34.73 -10.18 29.89
CA VAL A 308 34.08 -9.23 30.81
C VAL A 308 35.06 -8.65 31.81
N ASP A 309 36.14 -9.38 32.11
CA ASP A 309 37.21 -8.94 33.00
C ASP A 309 38.01 -7.75 32.45
N ALA A 310 38.04 -7.57 31.13
CA ALA A 310 38.70 -6.42 30.51
C ALA A 310 37.96 -5.09 30.83
N TYR A 311 36.68 -5.15 31.20
CA TYR A 311 35.92 -3.99 31.61
C TYR A 311 36.15 -3.64 33.09
N HIS A 312 36.10 -2.33 33.41
CA HIS A 312 36.20 -1.83 34.78
C HIS A 312 35.13 -2.43 35.69
N LYS A 313 35.47 -2.76 36.95
CA LYS A 313 34.60 -3.45 37.91
C LYS A 313 33.19 -2.83 38.02
N SER A 314 33.10 -1.50 38.05
CA SER A 314 31.83 -0.77 38.12
C SER A 314 30.91 -0.97 36.91
N ASN A 315 31.48 -1.27 35.73
CA ASN A 315 30.74 -1.40 34.48
C ASN A 315 30.37 -2.86 34.16
N ARG A 316 30.98 -3.83 34.83
CA ARG A 316 30.75 -5.26 34.56
C ARG A 316 29.28 -5.65 34.74
N ASP A 317 28.64 -5.21 35.83
CA ASP A 317 27.22 -5.48 36.08
C ASP A 317 26.31 -4.87 35.00
N ASN A 318 26.63 -3.64 34.55
CA ASN A 318 25.89 -2.99 33.46
C ASN A 318 26.07 -3.76 32.15
N MET A 319 27.27 -4.27 31.85
CA MET A 319 27.52 -5.07 30.66
C MET A 319 26.76 -6.40 30.68
N LEU A 320 26.74 -7.10 31.83
CA LEU A 320 25.95 -8.33 31.98
C LEU A 320 24.46 -8.07 31.77
N ARG A 321 23.91 -6.97 32.30
CA ARG A 321 22.52 -6.57 32.06
C ARG A 321 22.25 -6.27 30.59
N VAL A 322 23.20 -5.66 29.89
CA VAL A 322 23.12 -5.44 28.43
C VAL A 322 23.09 -6.78 27.70
N TYR A 323 23.92 -7.76 28.07
CA TYR A 323 23.89 -9.09 27.46
C TYR A 323 22.52 -9.75 27.60
N HIS A 324 21.96 -9.74 28.81
CA HIS A 324 20.60 -10.22 29.05
C HIS A 324 19.57 -9.46 28.22
N SER A 325 19.66 -8.13 28.14
CA SER A 325 18.66 -7.32 27.43
C SER A 325 18.62 -7.59 25.92
N TYR A 326 19.77 -7.79 25.28
CA TYR A 326 19.85 -7.90 23.81
C TYR A 326 19.92 -9.34 23.29
N LEU A 327 20.48 -10.27 24.08
CA LEU A 327 20.68 -11.66 23.66
C LEU A 327 19.63 -12.62 24.24
N GLU A 328 18.91 -12.25 25.31
CA GLU A 328 17.88 -13.10 25.96
C GLU A 328 16.52 -13.06 25.23
N ASN A 329 16.52 -13.36 23.93
CA ASN A 329 15.30 -13.28 23.12
C ASN A 329 14.51 -14.61 23.10
N THR A 330 15.14 -15.70 23.52
CA THR A 330 14.58 -17.06 23.46
C THR A 330 14.93 -17.86 24.73
N PRO A 331 14.16 -18.90 25.08
CA PRO A 331 14.47 -19.72 26.27
C PRO A 331 15.83 -20.43 26.17
N GLY A 332 16.29 -20.78 24.97
CA GLY A 332 17.60 -21.39 24.74
C GLY A 332 18.75 -20.40 24.95
N SER A 333 18.63 -19.19 24.39
CA SER A 333 19.62 -18.12 24.59
C SER A 333 19.72 -17.68 26.05
N LYS A 334 18.59 -17.63 26.77
CA LYS A 334 18.55 -17.39 28.21
C LYS A 334 19.36 -18.41 29.01
N LYS A 335 19.24 -19.70 28.67
CA LYS A 335 20.01 -20.77 29.31
C LYS A 335 21.50 -20.58 29.05
N ALA A 336 21.89 -20.32 27.80
CA ALA A 336 23.29 -20.09 27.42
C ALA A 336 23.90 -18.90 28.17
N LEU A 337 23.20 -17.76 28.22
CA LEU A 337 23.69 -16.57 28.90
C LEU A 337 23.83 -16.77 30.40
N ARG A 338 22.90 -17.46 31.05
CA ARG A 338 23.02 -17.76 32.48
C ARG A 338 24.27 -18.59 32.77
N GLU A 339 24.46 -19.69 32.04
CA GLU A 339 25.62 -20.56 32.22
C GLU A 339 26.94 -19.82 31.96
N LEU A 340 26.99 -18.97 30.94
CA LEU A 340 28.18 -18.17 30.62
C LEU A 340 28.40 -17.04 31.63
N CYS A 341 27.36 -16.30 32.02
CA CYS A 341 27.48 -15.24 33.04
C CYS A 341 27.88 -15.83 34.41
N ASP A 342 27.42 -17.03 34.74
CA ASP A 342 27.82 -17.75 35.96
C ASP A 342 29.31 -18.12 35.92
N GLN A 343 29.84 -18.54 34.75
CA GLN A 343 31.27 -18.80 34.53
C GLN A 343 32.12 -17.53 34.59
N LEU A 344 31.59 -16.41 34.11
CA LEU A 344 32.26 -15.10 34.06
C LEU A 344 32.16 -14.32 35.37
N SER A 345 31.19 -14.66 36.23
CA SER A 345 31.14 -14.15 37.58
C SER A 345 32.38 -14.64 38.32
N PRO A 346 33.16 -13.75 38.97
CA PRO A 346 34.28 -14.22 39.77
C PRO A 346 33.70 -15.15 40.83
N LYS A 347 34.15 -16.42 40.87
CA LYS A 347 33.92 -17.28 42.02
C LYS A 347 34.39 -16.48 43.22
N ASN A 348 33.46 -15.97 44.03
CA ASN A 348 33.81 -15.37 45.31
C ASN A 348 34.69 -16.39 46.01
N GLY A 349 35.97 -16.04 46.15
CA GLY A 349 36.94 -16.90 46.80
C GLY A 349 36.37 -17.23 48.17
N LYS A 350 35.99 -18.49 48.37
CA LYS A 350 36.19 -19.11 49.67
C LYS A 350 37.70 -19.07 49.88
N SER A 351 38.18 -17.95 50.41
CA SER A 351 39.46 -17.93 51.09
C SER A 351 39.25 -18.83 52.29
N ASP A 352 39.83 -20.03 52.22
CA ASP A 352 40.08 -20.86 53.38
C ASP A 352 40.99 -20.04 54.31
N VAL A 353 40.39 -19.23 55.18
CA VAL A 353 41.06 -18.73 56.38
C VAL A 353 41.16 -19.94 57.31
N LYS A 354 42.16 -20.78 57.05
CA LYS A 354 42.67 -21.69 58.07
C LYS A 354 43.20 -20.82 59.21
N SER A 355 42.48 -20.86 60.32
CA SER A 355 42.95 -20.47 61.64
C SER A 355 44.33 -21.09 61.88
N ALA A 356 45.36 -20.26 61.92
CA ALA A 356 46.58 -20.59 62.63
C ALA A 356 46.36 -20.17 64.09
N ALA A 357 46.25 -21.18 64.94
CA ALA A 357 46.40 -21.06 66.39
C ALA A 357 47.87 -20.87 66.76
#